data_AF-A0A540N6P2-F1
#
_entry.id   AF-A0A540N6P2-F1
#
_cell.length_a   1.000
_cell.length_b   1.000
_cell.length_c   1.000
_cell.angle_alpha   90.00
_cell.angle_beta   90.00
_cell.angle_gamma   90.00
#
_symmetry.space_group_name_H-M   'P 1'
#
loop_
_entity.id
_entity.type
_entity.pdbx_description
1 polymer ?
#
loop_
_entity_poly.entity_id
_entity_poly.type
_entity_poly.pdbx_seq_one_letter_code
_entity_poly.pdbx_strand_id
1 'polypeptide(L)'
;TLSLPTTTSGYGFGSYLNYSSGFFHTRIKIPRNNARVMTIFFYLMSKANSSQCDELDFEFLGHIEGQRITLHTNIKGVGDKEQRINLWFDLAANFHDFHD
;
A
#
# COMPACT_ATOMS: atom_id res chain seq x y z
N THR A 1 -10.84 10.01 -2.07
CA THR A 1 -9.52 10.66 -1.95
C THR A 1 -9.13 10.69 -0.49
N LEU A 2 -7.90 10.28 -0.16
CA LEU A 2 -7.32 10.46 1.18
C LEU A 2 -6.32 11.62 1.09
N SER A 3 -6.31 12.52 2.07
CA SER A 3 -5.48 13.74 2.04
C SER A 3 -4.83 13.96 3.39
N LEU A 4 -3.50 13.93 3.48
CA LEU A 4 -2.78 14.17 4.72
C LEU A 4 -2.72 15.70 4.98
N PRO A 5 -3.36 16.23 6.05
CA PRO A 5 -3.47 17.67 6.28
C PRO A 5 -2.26 18.21 7.05
N THR A 6 -1.52 17.33 7.74
CA THR A 6 -0.36 17.63 8.59
C THR A 6 0.68 16.51 8.45
N THR A 7 1.90 16.76 8.91
CA THR A 7 3.00 15.78 8.93
C THR A 7 2.90 14.74 10.06
N THR A 8 1.86 14.82 10.90
CA THR A 8 1.70 14.01 12.11
C THR A 8 0.41 13.18 12.13
N SER A 9 -0.37 13.19 11.05
CA SER A 9 -1.63 12.46 10.96
C SER A 9 -1.66 11.54 9.74
N GLY A 10 -2.58 10.57 9.77
CA GLY A 10 -2.81 9.60 8.71
C GLY A 10 -4.30 9.46 8.40
N TYR A 11 -4.62 8.83 7.28
CA TYR A 11 -5.99 8.43 6.93
C TYR A 11 -6.00 7.00 6.40
N GLY A 12 -7.11 6.30 6.64
CA GLY A 12 -7.32 4.95 6.16
C GLY A 12 -8.81 4.62 6.08
N PHE A 13 -9.11 3.53 5.39
CA PHE A 13 -10.44 2.91 5.37
C PHE A 13 -10.24 1.39 5.38
N GLY A 14 -11.27 0.67 5.80
CA GLY A 14 -11.29 -0.79 5.81
C GLY A 14 -12.59 -1.31 5.23
N SER A 15 -12.62 -2.59 4.90
CA SER A 15 -13.85 -3.25 4.49
C SER A 15 -14.86 -3.32 5.65
N TYR A 16 -16.14 -3.23 5.34
CA TYR A 16 -17.21 -3.44 6.33
C TYR A 16 -17.34 -4.91 6.76
N LEU A 17 -16.92 -5.83 5.90
CA LEU A 17 -17.03 -7.26 6.08
C LEU A 17 -15.66 -7.91 6.13
N ASN A 18 -15.62 -9.08 6.75
CA ASN A 18 -14.50 -10.00 6.66
C ASN A 18 -14.73 -10.97 5.50
N TYR A 19 -13.64 -11.37 4.85
CA TYR A 19 -13.66 -12.29 3.72
C TYR A 19 -12.72 -13.45 3.99
N SER A 20 -13.09 -14.66 3.61
CA SER A 20 -12.21 -15.85 3.66
C SER A 20 -11.43 -16.06 2.37
N SER A 21 -11.93 -15.51 1.25
CA SER A 21 -11.31 -15.50 -0.07
C SER A 21 -12.00 -14.44 -0.92
N GLY A 22 -11.33 -14.00 -1.99
CA GLY A 22 -11.87 -12.99 -2.90
C GLY A 22 -10.86 -12.57 -3.95
N PHE A 23 -11.29 -11.67 -4.83
CA PHE A 23 -10.42 -10.88 -5.69
C PHE A 23 -10.54 -9.44 -5.22
N PHE A 24 -9.45 -8.87 -4.73
CA PHE A 24 -9.42 -7.53 -4.18
C PHE A 24 -8.67 -6.61 -5.12
N HIS A 25 -9.38 -5.58 -5.57
CA HIS A 25 -8.90 -4.66 -6.58
C HIS A 25 -8.95 -3.23 -6.05
N THR A 26 -7.89 -2.49 -6.33
CA THR A 26 -7.83 -1.06 -6.04
C THR A 26 -7.18 -0.30 -7.18
N ARG A 27 -7.65 0.93 -7.40
CA ARG A 27 -7.02 1.87 -8.33
C ARG A 27 -6.34 2.96 -7.53
N ILE A 28 -5.03 3.03 -7.65
CA ILE A 28 -4.20 3.96 -6.88
C ILE A 28 -3.54 4.95 -7.83
N LYS A 29 -3.64 6.23 -7.47
CA LYS A 29 -2.85 7.32 -8.04
C LYS A 29 -2.26 8.11 -6.87
N ILE A 30 -0.98 8.42 -6.94
CA ILE A 30 -0.33 9.22 -5.91
C ILE A 30 -0.25 10.70 -6.34
N PRO A 31 -0.19 11.66 -5.40
CA PRO A 31 0.10 13.05 -5.73
C PRO A 31 1.55 13.19 -6.23
N ARG A 32 1.72 14.03 -7.24
CA ARG A 32 3.03 14.33 -7.86
C ARG A 32 3.97 15.09 -6.91
N ASN A 33 3.42 15.97 -6.07
CA ASN A 33 4.18 16.77 -5.12
C ASN A 33 4.15 16.11 -3.73
N ASN A 34 5.29 16.11 -3.02
CA ASN A 34 5.44 15.68 -1.62
C ASN A 34 5.35 14.17 -1.34
N ALA A 35 5.70 13.30 -2.28
CA ALA A 35 5.77 11.87 -2.02
C ALA A 35 6.89 11.43 -1.06
N ARG A 36 7.77 12.34 -0.61
CA ARG A 36 9.01 12.04 0.15
C ARG A 36 8.80 11.17 1.41
N VAL A 37 7.59 11.09 1.94
CA VAL A 37 7.23 10.30 3.14
C VAL A 37 5.82 9.69 3.03
N MET A 38 5.23 9.58 1.83
CA MET A 38 3.87 9.06 1.73
C MET A 38 3.88 7.55 1.50
N THR A 39 3.68 6.78 2.57
CA THR A 39 3.44 5.35 2.48
C THR A 39 1.94 5.11 2.30
N ILE A 40 1.54 4.61 1.12
CA ILE A 40 0.19 4.09 0.92
C ILE A 40 0.24 2.60 1.22
N PHE A 41 -0.72 2.14 2.01
CA PHE A 41 -0.92 0.73 2.32
C PHE A 41 -2.20 0.25 1.67
N PHE A 42 -2.12 -0.87 0.97
CA PHE A 42 -3.27 -1.72 0.69
C PHE A 42 -2.97 -3.06 1.31
N TYR A 43 -3.82 -3.51 2.24
CA TYR A 43 -3.58 -4.77 2.93
C TYR A 43 -4.82 -5.60 3.24
N LEU A 44 -4.61 -6.91 3.26
CA LEU A 44 -5.55 -7.91 3.73
C LEU A 44 -5.01 -8.48 5.03
N MET A 45 -5.74 -8.32 6.13
CA MET A 45 -5.32 -8.77 7.45
C MET A 45 -6.30 -9.80 8.00
N SER A 46 -5.80 -10.93 8.51
CA SER A 46 -6.62 -11.84 9.31
C SER A 46 -6.99 -11.21 10.66
N LYS A 47 -8.05 -11.70 11.30
CA LYS A 47 -8.57 -11.11 12.55
C LYS A 47 -7.46 -11.11 13.61
N ALA A 48 -7.23 -9.95 14.24
CA ALA A 48 -6.16 -9.74 15.20
C ALA A 48 -6.46 -10.47 16.53
N ASN A 49 -6.09 -11.73 16.64
CA ASN A 49 -6.18 -12.47 17.90
C ASN A 49 -4.97 -13.37 18.23
N SER A 50 -3.83 -13.20 17.54
CA SER A 50 -2.55 -13.78 17.95
C SER A 50 -1.38 -13.07 17.26
N SER A 51 -0.16 -13.27 17.79
CA SER A 51 1.13 -12.76 17.31
C SER A 51 1.53 -13.21 15.89
N GLN A 52 0.62 -13.84 15.14
CA GLN A 52 0.73 -14.24 13.75
C GLN A 52 -0.56 -13.81 13.05
N CYS A 53 -0.57 -12.59 12.53
CA CYS A 53 -1.60 -12.14 11.59
C CYS A 53 -1.09 -12.38 10.19
N ASP A 54 -1.94 -12.95 9.34
CA ASP A 54 -1.64 -13.04 7.92
C ASP A 54 -1.90 -11.65 7.33
N GLU A 55 -0.89 -11.06 6.69
CA GLU A 55 -0.95 -9.70 6.13
C GLU A 55 -0.37 -9.69 4.72
N LEU A 56 -1.17 -9.35 3.71
CA LEU A 56 -0.65 -9.01 2.39
C LEU A 56 -0.49 -7.50 2.32
N ASP A 57 0.72 -6.98 2.22
CA ASP A 57 0.99 -5.54 2.16
C ASP A 57 1.38 -5.08 0.76
N PHE A 58 0.89 -3.90 0.35
CA PHE A 58 1.48 -3.10 -0.72
C PHE A 58 1.87 -1.74 -0.13
N GLU A 59 3.17 -1.49 0.03
CA GLU A 59 3.69 -0.22 0.53
C GLU A 59 4.41 0.54 -0.60
N PHE A 60 3.91 1.72 -0.93
CA PHE A 60 4.55 2.60 -1.90
C PHE A 60 5.48 3.54 -1.15
N LEU A 61 6.79 3.28 -1.20
CA LEU A 61 7.76 4.07 -0.44
C LEU A 61 8.09 5.37 -1.19
N GLY A 62 8.15 6.45 -0.41
CA GLY A 62 8.30 7.80 -0.92
C GLY A 62 9.49 7.98 -1.86
N HIS A 63 9.31 8.83 -2.89
CA HIS A 63 10.33 9.11 -3.89
C HIS A 63 10.68 10.60 -3.95
N ILE A 64 11.90 10.88 -4.42
CA ILE A 64 12.32 12.21 -4.86
C ILE A 64 11.80 12.40 -6.29
N GLU A 65 11.31 13.59 -6.64
CA GLU A 65 10.84 13.88 -7.99
C GLU A 65 11.87 13.42 -9.05
N GLY A 66 11.40 12.65 -10.04
CA GLY A 66 12.25 12.03 -11.07
C GLY A 66 12.80 10.64 -10.73
N GLN A 67 12.59 10.11 -9.51
CA GLN A 67 12.92 8.72 -9.16
C GLN A 67 11.73 7.78 -9.31
N ARG A 68 12.02 6.51 -9.63
CA ARG A 68 11.00 5.44 -9.66
C ARG A 68 10.52 5.13 -8.26
N ILE A 69 9.24 4.80 -8.15
CA ILE A 69 8.62 4.40 -6.90
C ILE A 69 8.93 2.93 -6.66
N THR A 70 9.32 2.62 -5.43
CA THR A 70 9.48 1.24 -4.98
C THR A 70 8.15 0.78 -4.40
N LEU A 71 7.58 -0.26 -5.00
CA LEU A 71 6.53 -1.05 -4.38
C LEU A 71 7.20 -2.10 -3.50
N HIS A 72 6.84 -2.10 -2.23
CA HIS A 72 7.17 -3.14 -1.28
C HIS A 72 5.96 -4.06 -1.12
N THR A 73 6.15 -5.36 -1.25
CA THR A 73 5.14 -6.34 -0.87
C THR A 73 5.61 -7.20 0.27
N ASN A 74 4.70 -7.55 1.16
CA ASN A 74 4.96 -8.48 2.24
C ASN A 74 3.79 -9.46 2.37
N ILE A 75 4.10 -10.71 2.68
CA ILE A 75 3.11 -11.71 3.10
C ILE A 75 3.51 -12.08 4.52
N LYS A 76 3.01 -11.35 5.51
CA LYS A 76 3.25 -11.67 6.93
C LYS A 76 2.33 -12.81 7.35
N GLY A 77 2.80 -13.55 8.36
CA GLY A 77 2.25 -14.78 8.91
C GLY A 77 3.41 -15.52 9.59
N VAL A 78 4.55 -15.56 8.89
CA VAL A 78 5.93 -15.74 9.37
C VAL A 78 6.76 -14.73 8.56
N GLY A 79 7.54 -13.85 9.22
CA GLY A 79 8.23 -12.70 8.57
C GLY A 79 9.27 -13.07 7.48
N ASP A 80 10.07 -12.08 7.05
CA ASP A 80 11.17 -12.22 6.06
C ASP A 80 10.74 -12.59 4.62
N LYS A 81 9.56 -12.12 4.18
CA LYS A 81 9.03 -12.35 2.81
C LYS A 81 8.91 -11.08 1.98
N GLU A 82 9.63 -10.04 2.37
CA GLU A 82 9.65 -8.75 1.70
C GLU A 82 10.15 -8.84 0.25
N GLN A 83 9.36 -8.35 -0.71
CA GLN A 83 9.81 -8.13 -2.08
C GLN A 83 9.75 -6.64 -2.43
N ARG A 84 10.76 -6.16 -3.15
CA ARG A 84 10.85 -4.76 -3.60
C ARG A 84 10.92 -4.72 -5.12
N ILE A 85 10.01 -3.97 -5.73
CA ILE A 85 9.90 -3.83 -7.18
C ILE A 85 9.92 -2.35 -7.52
N ASN A 86 10.83 -1.95 -8.41
CA ASN A 86 10.77 -0.63 -9.03
C ASN A 86 9.72 -0.64 -10.12
N LEU A 87 8.73 0.24 -10.02
CA LEU A 87 7.70 0.34 -11.05
C LEU A 87 8.27 0.95 -12.33
N TRP A 88 7.89 0.38 -13.48
CA TRP A 88 8.34 0.83 -14.80
C TRP A 88 7.53 2.01 -15.35
N PHE A 89 6.62 2.58 -14.55
CA PHE A 89 5.71 3.65 -14.92
C PHE A 89 5.62 4.75 -13.84
N ASP A 90 5.11 5.92 -14.22
CA ASP A 90 4.84 7.04 -13.31
C ASP A 90 3.48 6.86 -12.61
N LEU A 91 3.52 6.54 -11.32
CA LEU A 91 2.36 6.34 -10.44
C LEU A 91 1.56 7.62 -10.17
N ALA A 92 2.11 8.80 -10.47
CA ALA A 92 1.43 10.08 -10.35
C ALA A 92 0.72 10.51 -11.65
N ALA A 93 1.09 9.91 -12.80
CA ALA A 93 0.55 10.29 -14.11
C ALA A 93 -0.92 9.91 -14.29
N ASN A 94 -1.34 8.77 -13.76
CA ASN A 94 -2.73 8.32 -13.82
C ASN A 94 -3.03 7.33 -12.68
N PHE A 95 -4.29 6.90 -12.55
CA PHE A 95 -4.64 5.74 -11.75
C PHE A 95 -4.11 4.47 -12.40
N HIS A 96 -3.57 3.57 -11.56
CA HIS A 96 -3.09 2.25 -11.95
C HIS A 96 -3.80 1.19 -11.12
N ASP A 97 -4.07 0.04 -11.74
CA ASP A 97 -4.75 -1.08 -11.12
C ASP A 97 -3.77 -1.96 -10.33
N PHE A 98 -4.13 -2.27 -9.09
CA PHE A 98 -3.44 -3.22 -8.23
C PHE A 98 -4.44 -4.30 -7.80
N HIS A 99 -3.98 -5.54 -7.87
CA HIS A 99 -4.76 -6.75 -7.59
C HIS A 99 -3.92 -7.75 -6.79
N ASP A 100 -4.59 -8.56 -5.97
CA ASP A 100 -4.04 -9.77 -5.36
C ASP A 100 -4.36 -11.04 -6.17
#